data_AF-A0A1I7SHQ9-F1
#
_entry.id   AF-A0A1I7SHQ9-F1
#
_cell.length_a   1.000
_cell.length_b   1.000
_cell.length_c   1.000
_cell.angle_alpha   90.00
_cell.angle_beta   90.00
_cell.angle_gamma   90.00
#
_symmetry.space_group_name_H-M   'P 1'
#
loop_
_entity.id
_entity.type
_entity.pdbx_description
1 polymer ?
#
loop_
_entity_poly.entity_id
_entity_poly.type
_entity_poly.pdbx_seq_one_letter_code
_entity_poly.pdbx_strand_id
1 'polypeptide(L)' 'MGWEVLDHPPYSPDISPTDFHLFRGLEHWIRGKKIRFLKEFFASKARAWYARGINLLEERWQKLIESGGEYFE' A
#
# COMPACT_ATOMS: atom_id res chain seq x y z
N MET A 1 -22.20 -11.57 -5.43
CA MET A 1 -21.02 -10.87 -4.87
C MET A 1 -20.83 -9.58 -5.65
N GLY A 2 -21.78 -8.64 -5.55
CA GLY A 2 -21.87 -7.43 -6.39
C GLY A 2 -20.81 -6.38 -6.10
N TRP A 3 -19.54 -6.78 -6.14
CA TRP A 3 -18.38 -5.91 -5.97
C TRP A 3 -18.05 -5.25 -7.30
N GLU A 4 -17.73 -3.96 -7.24
CA GLU A 4 -17.10 -3.25 -8.34
C GLU A 4 -15.60 -3.56 -8.35
N VAL A 5 -15.07 -3.82 -9.55
CA VAL A 5 -13.63 -4.02 -9.77
C VAL A 5 -13.07 -2.70 -10.30
N LEU A 6 -12.11 -2.13 -9.58
CA LEU A 6 -11.42 -0.93 -10.02
C LEU A 6 -10.35 -1.31 -11.06
N ASP A 7 -10.22 -0.49 -12.09
CA ASP A 7 -9.16 -0.63 -13.08
C ASP A 7 -7.78 -0.47 -12.41
N HIS A 8 -6.88 -1.40 -12.68
CA HIS A 8 -5.51 -1.37 -12.18
C HIS A 8 -4.54 -1.66 -13.34
N PRO A 9 -3.71 -0.68 -13.73
CA PRO A 9 -2.74 -0.87 -14.79
C PRO A 9 -1.68 -1.93 -14.41
N PRO A 10 -1.14 -2.64 -15.40
CA PRO A 10 -0.10 -3.65 -15.15
C PRO A 10 1.17 -3.00 -14.60
N TYR A 11 1.88 -3.72 -13.74
CA TYR A 11 3.15 -3.29 -13.14
C TYR A 11 3.07 -1.97 -12.39
N SER A 12 1.97 -1.66 -11.70
CA SER A 12 1.82 -0.38 -10.99
C SER A 12 1.78 -0.52 -9.46
N PRO A 13 2.85 -1.05 -8.82
CA PRO A 13 2.92 -1.18 -7.35
C PRO A 13 2.85 0.18 -6.65
N ASP A 14 3.25 1.26 -7.33
CA ASP A 14 3.19 2.63 -6.79
C ASP A 14 1.76 3.17 -6.62
N ILE A 15 0.74 2.48 -7.13
CA ILE A 15 -0.67 2.82 -6.87
C ILE A 15 -1.43 1.67 -6.22
N SER A 16 -0.72 0.65 -5.71
CA SER A 16 -1.28 -0.43 -4.92
C SER A 16 -1.04 -0.18 -3.43
N PRO A 17 -2.06 0.13 -2.61
CA PRO A 17 -1.89 0.40 -1.18
C PRO A 17 -1.27 -0.77 -0.42
N THR A 18 -1.48 -1.99 -0.91
CA THR A 18 -0.86 -3.19 -0.36
C THR A 18 0.66 -3.13 -0.52
N ASP A 19 1.14 -2.74 -1.69
CA ASP A 19 2.56 -2.70 -2.00
C ASP A 19 3.24 -1.48 -1.36
N PHE A 20 2.77 -0.27 -1.66
CA PHE A 20 3.46 0.95 -1.24
C PHE A 20 3.30 1.28 0.25
N HIS A 21 2.29 0.73 0.94
CA HIS A 21 2.03 1.06 2.35
C HIS A 21 2.07 -0.17 3.25
N LEU A 22 1.25 -1.20 2.96
CA LEU A 22 1.14 -2.35 3.85
C LEU A 22 2.45 -3.16 3.91
N PHE A 23 2.96 -3.57 2.77
CA PHE A 23 4.17 -4.39 2.66
C PHE A 23 5.43 -3.61 2.99
N ARG A 24 5.54 -2.33 2.61
CA ARG A 24 6.63 -1.46 3.12
C ARG A 24 6.63 -1.39 4.65
N GLY A 25 5.46 -1.25 5.27
CA GLY A 25 5.31 -1.26 6.72
C GLY A 25 5.69 -2.60 7.35
N LEU A 26 5.32 -3.71 6.70
CA LEU A 26 5.65 -5.06 7.15
C LEU A 26 7.14 -5.35 7.04
N GLU A 27 7.77 -5.01 5.91
CA GLU A 27 9.20 -5.19 5.66
C GLU A 27 10.03 -4.48 6.74
N HIS A 28 9.69 -3.22 7.03
CA HIS A 28 10.36 -2.49 8.10
C HIS A 28 10.16 -3.16 9.47
N TRP A 29 8.95 -3.64 9.75
CA TRP A 29 8.63 -4.23 11.05
C TRP A 29 9.24 -5.62 11.25
N ILE A 30 9.38 -6.41 10.19
CA ILE A 30 9.90 -7.79 10.22
C ILE A 30 11.42 -7.83 10.15
N ARG A 31 12.09 -6.72 9.87
CA ARG A 31 13.55 -6.65 9.87
C ARG A 31 14.11 -7.16 11.21
N GLY A 32 14.81 -8.29 11.18
CA GLY A 32 15.35 -8.96 12.37
C GLY A 32 14.34 -9.83 13.16
N LYS A 33 13.13 -10.06 12.64
CA LYS A 33 12.09 -10.92 13.24
C LYS A 33 11.76 -12.11 12.34
N LYS A 34 11.16 -13.15 12.93
CA LYS A 34 10.64 -14.32 12.19
C LYS A 34 9.23 -14.04 11.64
N ILE A 35 8.90 -14.60 10.48
CA ILE A 35 7.60 -14.44 9.80
C ILE A 35 6.40 -14.87 10.66
N ARG A 36 6.60 -15.76 11.65
CA ARG A 36 5.54 -16.21 12.56
C ARG A 36 4.83 -15.11 13.35
N PHE A 37 5.38 -13.88 13.37
CA PHE A 37 4.81 -12.77 14.11
C PHE A 37 3.87 -11.85 13.28
N LEU A 38 3.32 -12.36 12.18
CA LEU A 38 2.48 -11.55 11.29
C LEU A 38 1.20 -11.03 11.97
N LYS A 39 0.63 -11.80 12.92
CA LYS A 39 -0.56 -11.37 13.67
C LYS A 39 -0.26 -10.14 14.54
N GLU A 40 0.91 -10.12 15.15
CA GLU A 40 1.41 -9.05 16.01
C GLU A 40 1.67 -7.79 15.19
N PHE A 41 2.13 -7.91 13.94
CA PHE A 41 2.23 -6.79 13.03
C PHE A 41 0.86 -6.11 12.83
N PHE A 42 -0.16 -6.87 12.42
CA PHE A 42 -1.49 -6.30 12.18
C PHE A 42 -2.11 -5.73 13.46
N ALA A 43 -1.95 -6.40 14.60
CA ALA A 43 -2.43 -5.90 15.89
C ALA A 43 -1.71 -4.62 16.35
N SER A 44 -0.47 -4.38 15.90
CA SER A 44 0.32 -3.20 16.27
C SER A 44 -0.08 -1.91 15.54
N LYS A 45 -0.89 -1.99 14.48
CA LYS A 45 -1.25 -0.82 13.67
C LYS A 45 -2.61 -0.27 14.08
N ALA A 46 -2.68 1.03 14.32
CA ALA A 46 -3.94 1.72 14.55
C ALA A 46 -4.80 1.75 13.28
N ARG A 47 -6.13 1.81 13.42
CA ARG A 47 -7.07 2.00 12.30
C ARG A 47 -6.67 3.16 11.38
N ALA A 48 -6.24 4.27 11.97
CA ALA A 48 -5.79 5.45 11.22
C ALA A 48 -4.57 5.17 10.33
N TRP A 49 -3.71 4.20 10.66
CA TRP A 49 -2.59 3.82 9.82
C TRP A 49 -3.06 3.14 8.53
N TYR A 50 -4.07 2.27 8.59
CA TYR A 50 -4.67 1.67 7.39
C TYR A 50 -5.42 2.70 6.56
N ALA A 51 -6.20 3.56 7.20
CA ALA A 51 -6.93 4.64 6.52
C ALA A 51 -5.97 5.57 5.75
N ARG A 52 -4.82 5.91 6.35
CA ARG A 52 -3.78 6.68 5.65
C ARG A 52 -3.27 6.01 4.38
N GLY A 53 -3.07 4.69 4.39
CA GLY A 53 -2.62 3.95 3.20
C GLY A 53 -3.60 4.06 2.03
N ILE A 54 -4.90 4.04 2.32
CA ILE A 54 -5.95 4.22 1.30
C ILE A 54 -6.02 5.67 0.85
N ASN A 55 -6.00 6.64 1.79
CA ASN A 55 -6.12 8.06 1.46
C ASN A 55 -4.93 8.59 0.62
N LEU A 56 -3.76 7.95 0.71
CA LEU A 56 -2.60 8.27 -0.12
C LEU A 56 -2.80 7.94 -1.62
N LEU A 57 -3.84 7.18 -2.00
CA LEU A 57 -4.14 6.90 -3.40
C LEU A 57 -4.40 8.16 -4.21
N GLU A 58 -5.09 9.15 -3.64
CA GLU A 58 -5.39 10.40 -4.33
C GLU A 58 -4.12 11.12 -4.77
N GLU A 59 -3.18 11.30 -3.83
CA GLU A 59 -1.87 11.91 -4.11
C GLU A 59 -1.07 11.08 -5.12
N ARG A 60 -1.08 9.74 -4.99
CA ARG A 60 -0.32 8.85 -5.87
C ARG A 60 -0.89 8.83 -7.30
N TRP A 61 -2.20 8.89 -7.46
CA TRP A 61 -2.82 9.05 -8.79
C TRP A 61 -2.48 10.38 -9.42
N GLN A 62 -2.46 11.46 -8.64
CA GLN A 62 -2.02 12.76 -9.14
C GLN A 62 -0.56 12.71 -9.63
N LYS A 63 0.34 12.12 -8.84
CA LYS A 63 1.75 11.91 -9.24
C LYS A 63 1.89 11.07 -10.51
N LEU A 64 1.08 10.01 -10.66
CA LEU A 64 1.09 9.19 -11.88
C LEU A 64 0.71 9.98 -13.14
N ILE A 65 -0.26 10.90 -13.01
CA ILE A 65 -0.69 11.76 -14.11
C ILE A 65 0.42 12.77 -14.43
N GLU A 66 1.00 13.40 -13.40
CA GLU A 66 2.09 14.37 -13.53
C GLU A 66 3.37 13.74 -14.10
N SER A 67 3.63 12.46 -13.83
CA SER A 67 4.76 11.71 -14.39
C SER A 67 4.52 11.22 -15.83
N GLY A 68 3.33 11.44 -16.39
CA GLY A 68 2.97 10.92 -17.71
C GLY A 68 2.87 9.39 -17.76
N GLY A 69 2.58 8.75 -16.62
CA GLY A 69 2.49 7.28 -16.50
C GLY A 69 3.80 6.59 -16.12
N GLU A 70 4.90 7.33 -15.94
CA GLU A 70 6.16 6.79 -15.43
C GLU A 70 6.11 6.53 -13.92
N TYR A 71 7.00 5.67 -13.44
CA TYR A 71 7.17 5.41 -12.00
C TYR A 71 7.60 6.66 -11.23
N PHE A 72 7.24 6.72 -9.94
CA PHE A 72 7.52 7.87 -9.07
C PHE A 72 7.76 7.44 -7.62
N GLU A 73 8.31 8.36 -6.80
CA GLU A 73 8.56 8.15 -5.37
C GLU A 73 7.39 8.57 -4.46
#